data_AF-A0A196SJG1-F1
#
_entry.id   AF-A0A196SJG1-F1
#
_cell.length_a   1.000
_cell.length_b   1.000
_cell.length_c   1.000
_cell.angle_alpha   90.00
_cell.angle_beta   90.00
_cell.angle_gamma   90.00
#
_symmetry.space_group_name_H-M   'P 1'
#
loop_
_entity.id
_entity.type
_entity.pdbx_description
1 polymer ?
#
loop_
_entity_poly.entity_id
_entity_poly.type
_entity_poly.pdbx_seq_one_letter_code
_entity_poly.pdbx_strand_id
1 'polypeptide(L)'
;MLKNGSPDEYGLVFLPKYTVTQVHWENGAINGRVVIGDFHTKVLKCVCTVKDNIIESLEDLSKVEWRIIDLSDDGSRWEGDTLNEVPFGWGVYYDENNCKLFEGFRLNETTVCYGVYYHPLMNTDTVYYQGLLCEGKRWGVGEMHDRTGRLVYQGDWIDDGSDFKTVTIPSAAEDLHGLHSLMEQLVIGDNCCTQLSSFTIEHHTRLQSLTIGERCFSAKHPEQECCFRLVDLPMLKSVHVGDRSFEYFNVFVMHDLPYLKTLTIGDSFDRALCFKRCPRLRIIGFPELQFIQFGGYVFSCLETLIIDNLPSLEKIRLGEASLNGNREVTGKDVPGLLSSLRNTSCMIKDLPAIRSLKSMGAHNFNYYGVVTIQNINTIQHLRLHECFMDVGALNVFHAETFKQFVGKNNSYGILPTVSR
;
A
#
# COMPACT_ATOMS: atom_id res chain seq x y z
N MET A 1 8.58 10.24 -3.54
CA MET A 1 7.23 9.67 -3.76
C MET A 1 7.41 8.27 -4.38
N LEU A 2 6.34 7.58 -4.80
CA LEU A 2 6.42 6.32 -5.53
C LEU A 2 5.67 6.44 -6.87
N LYS A 3 6.28 5.92 -7.93
CA LYS A 3 5.68 5.71 -9.25
C LYS A 3 5.86 4.25 -9.63
N ASN A 4 4.76 3.56 -9.95
CA ASN A 4 4.76 2.14 -10.29
C ASN A 4 5.51 1.25 -9.27
N GLY A 5 5.37 1.57 -7.98
CA GLY A 5 6.00 0.83 -6.88
C GLY A 5 7.48 1.15 -6.61
N SER A 6 8.11 2.02 -7.41
CA SER A 6 9.50 2.44 -7.20
C SER A 6 9.57 3.87 -6.68
N PRO A 7 10.56 4.21 -5.81
CA PRO A 7 10.87 5.58 -5.46
C PRO A 7 11.05 6.45 -6.71
N ASP A 8 10.31 7.55 -6.74
CA ASP A 8 10.36 8.54 -7.81
C ASP A 8 10.20 9.93 -7.18
N GLU A 9 10.90 10.90 -7.76
CA GLU A 9 11.02 12.27 -7.27
C GLU A 9 11.74 12.39 -5.92
N TYR A 10 11.49 13.49 -5.21
CA TYR A 10 12.15 13.81 -3.95
C TYR A 10 11.66 12.95 -2.78
N GLY A 11 12.60 12.65 -1.89
CA GLY A 11 12.37 12.05 -0.58
C GLY A 11 13.25 12.68 0.49
N LEU A 12 12.68 12.87 1.67
CA LEU A 12 13.43 13.21 2.87
C LEU A 12 13.52 11.99 3.77
N VAL A 13 14.74 11.63 4.15
CA VAL A 13 15.03 10.56 5.11
C VAL A 13 15.50 11.22 6.40
N PHE A 14 14.73 11.04 7.47
CA PHE A 14 15.09 11.53 8.80
C PHE A 14 15.94 10.48 9.52
N LEU A 15 17.21 10.82 9.76
CA LEU A 15 18.19 10.02 10.49
C LEU A 15 18.26 10.53 11.96
N PRO A 16 18.98 9.89 12.90
CA PRO A 16 18.84 10.12 14.34
C PRO A 16 18.77 11.61 14.76
N LYS A 17 17.64 11.98 15.38
CA LYS A 17 17.21 13.25 15.98
C LYS A 17 17.32 14.55 15.16
N TYR A 18 18.41 14.81 14.46
CA TYR A 18 18.67 16.12 13.82
C TYR A 18 19.33 16.02 12.44
N THR A 19 19.56 14.82 11.92
CA THR A 19 20.15 14.62 10.61
C THR A 19 19.07 14.35 9.57
N VAL A 20 19.12 15.09 8.46
CA VAL A 20 18.19 14.97 7.35
C VAL A 20 18.97 14.68 6.09
N THR A 21 18.56 13.64 5.38
CA THR A 21 19.07 13.33 4.06
C THR A 21 18.01 13.64 3.01
N GLN A 22 18.33 14.55 2.09
CA GLN A 22 17.53 14.84 0.91
C GLN A 22 18.06 14.01 -0.26
N VAL A 23 17.16 13.31 -0.94
CA VAL A 23 17.48 12.42 -2.06
C VAL A 23 16.48 12.65 -3.19
N HIS A 24 16.97 12.64 -4.42
CA HIS A 24 16.14 12.57 -5.62
C HIS A 24 16.23 11.16 -6.22
N TRP A 25 15.07 10.58 -6.50
CA TRP A 25 14.92 9.26 -7.08
C TRP A 25 14.36 9.38 -8.50
N GLU A 26 14.87 8.56 -9.41
CA GLU A 26 14.29 8.34 -10.73
C GLU A 26 14.23 6.84 -10.98
N ASN A 27 13.02 6.30 -11.16
CA ASN A 27 12.79 4.87 -11.40
C ASN A 27 13.47 3.94 -10.37
N GLY A 28 13.45 4.32 -9.09
CA GLY A 28 14.03 3.54 -7.99
C GLY A 28 15.55 3.64 -7.84
N ALA A 29 16.24 4.39 -8.70
CA ALA A 29 17.64 4.72 -8.53
C ALA A 29 17.82 6.16 -8.03
N ILE A 30 18.81 6.40 -7.17
CA ILE A 30 19.19 7.75 -6.79
C ILE A 30 19.86 8.42 -8.00
N ASN A 31 19.28 9.53 -8.43
CA ASN A 31 19.73 10.32 -9.56
C ASN A 31 19.61 11.79 -9.22
N GLY A 32 20.72 12.53 -9.26
CA GLY A 32 20.80 13.94 -8.90
C GLY A 32 21.52 14.19 -7.58
N ARG A 33 21.19 15.30 -6.94
CA ARG A 33 21.90 15.80 -5.75
C ARG A 33 21.40 15.10 -4.47
N VAL A 34 22.35 14.64 -3.65
CA VAL A 34 22.11 14.17 -2.29
C VAL A 34 22.70 15.17 -1.30
N VAL A 35 21.89 15.58 -0.33
CA VAL A 35 22.29 16.56 0.71
C VAL A 35 22.05 15.93 2.07
N ILE A 36 23.06 15.93 2.92
CA ILE A 36 22.95 15.50 4.32
C ILE A 36 23.29 16.69 5.21
N GLY A 37 22.32 17.14 6.00
CA GLY A 37 22.48 18.26 6.93
C GLY A 37 22.14 17.85 8.36
N ASP A 38 22.90 18.37 9.32
CA ASP A 38 22.57 18.27 10.75
C ASP A 38 22.13 19.64 11.26
N PHE A 39 20.83 19.83 11.47
CA PHE A 39 20.28 21.14 11.82
C PHE A 39 20.43 21.50 13.32
N HIS A 40 20.95 20.58 14.14
CA HIS A 40 21.31 20.88 15.52
C HIS A 40 22.69 21.53 15.62
N THR A 41 23.66 20.95 14.91
CA THR A 41 25.01 21.52 14.77
C THR A 41 25.11 22.57 13.68
N LYS A 42 24.07 22.71 12.85
CA LYS A 42 23.99 23.64 11.71
C LYS A 42 25.10 23.40 10.68
N VAL A 43 25.42 22.14 10.39
CA VAL A 43 26.53 21.75 9.48
C VAL A 43 26.05 20.79 8.40
N LEU A 44 26.50 21.01 7.16
CA LEU A 44 26.38 20.02 6.08
C LEU A 44 27.38 18.88 6.31
N LYS A 45 26.91 17.65 6.27
CA LYS A 45 27.74 16.43 6.41
C LYS A 45 28.16 15.85 5.07
N CYS A 46 27.34 16.04 4.03
CA CYS A 46 27.62 15.57 2.68
C CYS A 46 26.81 16.37 1.66
N VAL A 47 27.44 16.73 0.54
CA VAL A 47 26.76 17.16 -0.67
C VAL A 47 27.43 16.44 -1.83
N CYS A 48 26.68 15.62 -2.55
CA CYS A 48 27.21 14.87 -3.69
C CYS A 48 26.20 14.78 -4.83
N THR A 49 26.71 14.52 -6.03
CA THR A 49 25.89 14.17 -7.20
C THR A 49 25.99 12.67 -7.40
N VAL A 50 24.83 12.03 -7.54
CA VAL A 50 24.70 10.60 -7.73
C VAL A 50 24.01 10.34 -9.06
N LYS A 51 24.49 9.36 -9.81
CA LYS A 51 23.84 8.86 -11.03
C LYS A 51 23.78 7.35 -10.99
N ASP A 52 22.61 6.78 -11.20
CA ASP A 52 22.36 5.34 -11.15
C ASP A 52 22.91 4.69 -9.86
N ASN A 53 22.70 5.37 -8.71
CA ASN A 53 23.22 5.00 -7.39
C ASN A 53 24.75 5.09 -7.21
N ILE A 54 25.49 5.62 -8.18
CA ILE A 54 26.93 5.82 -8.12
C ILE A 54 27.23 7.29 -7.83
N ILE A 55 28.06 7.57 -6.83
CA ILE A 55 28.54 8.93 -6.56
C ILE A 55 29.48 9.34 -7.70
N GLU A 56 29.08 10.35 -8.48
CA GLU A 56 29.89 10.91 -9.58
C GLU A 56 30.79 12.05 -9.09
N SER A 57 30.29 12.89 -8.19
CA SER A 57 31.05 13.99 -7.60
C SER A 57 30.71 14.19 -6.14
N LEU A 58 31.70 14.63 -5.36
CA LEU A 58 31.57 14.95 -3.95
C LEU A 58 32.10 16.37 -3.73
N GLU A 59 31.30 17.22 -3.09
CA GLU A 59 31.72 18.57 -2.75
C GLU A 59 32.71 18.56 -1.58
N ASP A 60 33.76 19.39 -1.69
CA ASP A 60 34.81 19.49 -0.68
C ASP A 60 34.39 20.45 0.43
N LEU A 61 33.69 19.91 1.42
CA LEU A 61 33.17 20.68 2.55
C LEU A 61 34.25 21.33 3.42
N SER A 62 35.54 20.97 3.26
CA SER A 62 36.64 21.62 3.97
C SER A 62 36.94 23.04 3.47
N LYS A 63 36.45 23.38 2.27
CA LYS A 63 36.55 24.71 1.65
C LYS A 63 35.39 25.63 2.01
N VAL A 64 34.40 25.13 2.74
CA VAL A 64 33.27 25.95 3.18
C VAL A 64 33.77 26.95 4.22
N GLU A 65 33.45 28.21 4.01
CA GLU A 65 33.85 29.29 4.89
C GLU A 65 32.70 30.27 5.10
N TRP A 66 32.70 30.90 6.28
CA TRP A 66 31.70 31.89 6.62
C TRP A 66 32.02 33.23 5.95
N ARG A 67 31.06 33.80 5.21
CA ARG A 67 31.18 35.11 4.56
C ARG A 67 29.88 35.90 4.62
N ILE A 68 29.99 37.21 4.38
CA ILE A 68 28.89 38.07 3.97
C ILE A 68 29.06 38.30 2.47
N ILE A 69 28.07 37.91 1.69
CA ILE A 69 28.06 38.10 0.23
C ILE A 69 26.78 38.81 -0.19
N ASP A 70 26.91 39.78 -1.08
CA ASP A 70 25.78 40.40 -1.75
C ASP A 70 25.25 39.43 -2.82
N LEU A 71 23.95 39.14 -2.80
CA LEU A 71 23.31 38.23 -3.76
C LEU A 71 22.83 38.97 -5.00
N SER A 72 22.62 40.29 -4.89
CA SER A 72 22.22 41.17 -5.98
C SER A 72 22.65 42.61 -5.70
N ASP A 73 22.58 43.47 -6.72
CA ASP A 73 22.93 44.89 -6.63
C ASP A 73 21.91 45.72 -5.81
N ASP A 74 20.77 45.14 -5.42
CA ASP A 74 19.73 45.80 -4.63
C ASP A 74 20.07 45.87 -3.13
N GLY A 75 21.08 45.14 -2.67
CA GLY A 75 21.48 45.06 -1.26
C GLY A 75 20.99 43.81 -0.53
N SER A 76 20.32 42.88 -1.20
CA SER A 76 20.03 41.55 -0.65
C SER A 76 21.33 40.77 -0.45
N ARG A 77 21.43 40.07 0.68
CA ARG A 77 22.69 39.44 1.08
C ARG A 77 22.51 38.14 1.84
N TRP A 78 23.55 37.34 1.83
CA TRP A 78 23.70 36.13 2.62
C TRP A 78 24.79 36.31 3.66
N GLU A 79 24.48 35.99 4.91
CA GLU A 79 25.42 35.93 6.02
C GLU A 79 25.51 34.49 6.52
N GLY A 80 26.57 33.77 6.12
CA GLY A 80 26.64 32.34 6.43
C GLY A 80 27.74 31.58 5.71
N ASP A 81 27.60 30.27 5.73
CA ASP A 81 28.48 29.33 5.04
C ASP A 81 28.42 29.55 3.51
N THR A 82 29.58 29.58 2.88
CA THR A 82 29.75 29.77 1.44
C THR A 82 30.78 28.82 0.86
N LEU A 83 30.61 28.46 -0.40
CA LEU A 83 31.57 27.69 -1.20
C LEU A 83 31.66 28.35 -2.57
N ASN A 84 32.86 28.75 -2.99
CA ASN A 84 33.05 29.51 -4.24
C ASN A 84 32.18 30.79 -4.31
N GLU A 85 32.10 31.53 -3.20
CA GLU A 85 31.39 32.81 -3.09
C GLU A 85 29.88 32.76 -3.33
N VAL A 86 29.26 31.58 -3.21
CA VAL A 86 27.79 31.41 -3.22
C VAL A 86 27.31 30.76 -1.92
N PRO A 87 26.02 30.94 -1.53
CA PRO A 87 25.47 30.30 -0.34
C PRO A 87 25.65 28.78 -0.39
N PHE A 88 26.28 28.20 0.63
CA PHE A 88 26.54 26.76 0.67
C PHE A 88 26.66 26.28 2.12
N GLY A 89 25.52 26.01 2.75
CA GLY A 89 25.46 25.58 4.15
C GLY A 89 24.47 26.39 4.96
N TRP A 90 24.74 26.57 6.24
CA TRP A 90 23.84 27.29 7.13
C TRP A 90 24.11 28.79 7.08
N GLY A 91 23.06 29.60 7.06
CA GLY A 91 23.20 31.05 7.13
C GLY A 91 21.86 31.76 7.18
N VAL A 92 21.93 33.09 7.03
CA VAL A 92 20.79 34.00 7.08
C VAL A 92 20.72 34.79 5.78
N TYR A 93 19.54 34.84 5.18
CA TYR A 93 19.23 35.66 4.02
C TYR A 93 18.46 36.91 4.44
N TYR A 94 18.97 38.06 4.02
CA TYR A 94 18.37 39.38 4.20
C TYR A 94 17.99 39.97 2.84
N ASP A 95 16.85 40.66 2.81
CA ASP A 95 16.43 41.45 1.65
C ASP A 95 17.11 42.84 1.60
N GLU A 96 16.80 43.62 0.56
CA GLU A 96 17.32 44.97 0.34
C GLU A 96 16.98 45.96 1.47
N ASN A 97 15.95 45.66 2.26
CA ASN A 97 15.49 46.48 3.38
C ASN A 97 16.08 46.00 4.72
N ASN A 98 17.07 45.11 4.69
CA ASN A 98 17.67 44.49 5.86
C ASN A 98 16.68 43.66 6.69
N CYS A 99 15.58 43.19 6.09
CA CYS A 99 14.65 42.28 6.73
C CYS A 99 15.16 40.85 6.60
N LYS A 100 15.20 40.13 7.72
CA LYS A 100 15.51 38.71 7.74
C LYS A 100 14.39 37.94 7.06
N LEU A 101 14.68 37.23 5.97
CA LEU A 101 13.68 36.44 5.23
C LEU A 101 13.84 34.92 5.46
N PHE A 102 15.06 34.46 5.68
CA PHE A 102 15.34 33.04 5.89
C PHE A 102 16.56 32.80 6.79
N GLU A 103 16.50 31.78 7.64
CA GLU A 103 17.66 31.19 8.33
C GLU A 103 17.63 29.68 8.18
N GLY A 104 18.70 29.06 7.67
CA GLY A 104 18.75 27.61 7.50
C GLY A 104 19.77 27.17 6.48
N PHE A 105 19.64 25.92 6.02
CA PHE A 105 20.51 25.40 4.96
C PHE A 105 20.09 25.91 3.57
N ARG A 106 21.05 26.47 2.83
CA ARG A 106 20.89 26.93 1.46
C ARG A 106 22.05 26.46 0.60
N LEU A 107 21.75 25.97 -0.60
CA LEU A 107 22.70 25.65 -1.66
C LEU A 107 22.36 26.52 -2.87
N ASN A 108 23.19 27.52 -3.14
CA ASN A 108 22.94 28.58 -4.12
C ASN A 108 21.60 29.30 -3.83
N GLU A 109 20.61 29.23 -4.71
CA GLU A 109 19.29 29.83 -4.52
C GLU A 109 18.29 28.90 -3.81
N THR A 110 18.68 27.65 -3.53
CA THR A 110 17.76 26.61 -3.10
C THR A 110 17.88 26.33 -1.61
N THR A 111 16.78 26.39 -0.87
CA THR A 111 16.75 25.95 0.53
C THR A 111 16.55 24.44 0.62
N VAL A 112 17.25 23.81 1.56
CA VAL A 112 17.35 22.35 1.68
C VAL A 112 17.34 21.94 3.14
N CYS A 113 17.10 20.65 3.42
CA CYS A 113 17.13 20.03 4.74
C CYS A 113 16.21 20.66 5.81
N TYR A 114 16.56 21.82 6.34
CA TYR A 114 15.83 22.53 7.40
C TYR A 114 16.04 24.03 7.28
N GLY A 115 15.01 24.81 7.61
CA GLY A 115 15.13 26.25 7.76
C GLY A 115 13.93 26.91 8.40
N VAL A 116 14.06 28.21 8.58
CA VAL A 116 13.07 29.11 9.17
C VAL A 116 12.86 30.26 8.20
N TYR A 117 11.64 30.38 7.69
CA TYR A 117 11.21 31.55 6.93
C TYR A 117 10.55 32.56 7.86
N TYR A 118 10.74 33.83 7.56
CA TYR A 118 10.19 34.95 8.30
C TYR A 118 9.20 35.73 7.42
N HIS A 119 8.21 36.37 8.04
CA HIS A 119 7.27 37.23 7.33
C HIS A 119 8.01 38.45 6.78
N PRO A 120 7.92 38.74 5.46
CA PRO A 120 8.51 39.94 4.88
C PRO A 120 7.77 41.19 5.38
N LEU A 121 8.44 42.34 5.29
CA LEU A 121 7.89 43.66 5.66
C LEU A 121 7.47 43.77 7.14
N MET A 122 8.14 43.01 8.02
CA MET A 122 7.95 43.08 9.47
C MET A 122 9.17 43.74 10.12
N ASN A 123 8.93 44.58 11.14
CA ASN A 123 10.00 45.18 11.94
C ASN A 123 10.59 44.20 12.97
N THR A 124 10.07 42.97 13.02
CA THR A 124 10.44 41.91 13.94
C THR A 124 10.61 40.62 13.16
N ASP A 125 11.56 39.77 13.59
CA ASP A 125 11.83 38.42 13.07
C ASP A 125 10.67 37.45 13.37
N THR A 126 9.52 37.72 12.76
CA THR A 126 8.29 37.00 12.99
C THR A 126 8.29 35.77 12.09
N VAL A 127 8.40 34.60 12.70
CA VAL A 127 8.43 33.33 11.98
C VAL A 127 7.16 33.18 11.13
N TYR A 128 7.35 32.84 9.86
CA TYR A 128 6.30 32.40 8.94
C TYR A 128 6.25 30.87 8.90
N TYR A 129 7.41 30.22 8.79
CA TYR A 129 7.53 28.77 8.76
C TYR A 129 8.82 28.33 9.42
N GLN A 130 8.81 27.20 10.13
CA GLN A 130 10.03 26.51 10.55
C GLN A 130 9.86 25.01 10.35
N GLY A 131 10.85 24.35 9.75
CA GLY A 131 10.74 22.92 9.50
C GLY A 131 11.64 22.43 8.39
N LEU A 132 11.32 21.22 7.93
CA LEU A 132 12.05 20.52 6.90
C LEU A 132 11.75 21.09 5.50
N LEU A 133 12.80 21.19 4.69
CA LEU A 133 12.75 21.79 3.36
C LEU A 133 13.38 20.86 2.33
N CYS A 134 12.81 20.82 1.12
CA CYS A 134 13.34 20.07 -0.01
C CYS A 134 13.16 20.90 -1.28
N GLU A 135 14.27 21.23 -1.93
CA GLU A 135 14.28 22.04 -3.17
C GLU A 135 13.41 23.32 -3.10
N GLY A 136 13.56 24.10 -2.02
CA GLY A 136 12.81 25.34 -1.86
C GLY A 136 11.41 25.19 -1.30
N LYS A 137 10.90 23.96 -1.13
CA LYS A 137 9.52 23.67 -0.74
C LYS A 137 9.44 23.07 0.66
N ARG A 138 8.31 23.30 1.35
CA ARG A 138 8.02 22.66 2.64
C ARG A 138 7.80 21.17 2.43
N TRP A 139 8.56 20.35 3.14
CA TRP A 139 8.57 18.91 2.93
C TRP A 139 8.91 18.20 4.24
N GLY A 140 8.13 17.23 4.68
CA GLY A 140 8.27 16.62 6.02
C GLY A 140 7.72 17.51 7.14
N VAL A 141 8.16 17.28 8.38
CA VAL A 141 7.63 17.96 9.57
C VAL A 141 7.95 19.46 9.57
N GLY A 142 6.95 20.29 9.85
CA GLY A 142 7.13 21.73 10.05
C GLY A 142 5.93 22.45 10.68
N GLU A 143 6.18 23.69 11.08
CA GLU A 143 5.23 24.60 11.74
C GLU A 143 5.07 25.87 10.92
N MET A 144 3.83 26.33 10.78
CA MET A 144 3.48 27.58 10.09
C MET A 144 2.79 28.52 11.05
N HIS A 145 3.18 29.80 11.03
CA HIS A 145 2.72 30.84 11.94
C HIS A 145 2.18 32.04 11.17
N ASP A 146 1.16 32.71 11.71
CA ASP A 146 0.65 33.95 11.15
C ASP A 146 1.53 35.16 11.51
N ARG A 147 1.17 36.35 10.99
CA ARG A 147 1.91 37.60 11.25
C ARG A 147 1.85 38.08 12.70
N THR A 148 1.01 37.47 13.55
CA THR A 148 0.97 37.73 14.99
C THR A 148 1.87 36.78 15.78
N GLY A 149 2.51 35.83 15.09
CA GLY A 149 3.32 34.77 15.69
C GLY A 149 2.49 33.59 16.20
N ARG A 150 1.19 33.52 15.88
CA ARG A 150 0.33 32.42 16.33
C ARG A 150 0.50 31.20 15.43
N LEU A 151 0.63 30.02 16.02
CA LEU A 151 0.68 28.74 15.30
C LEU A 151 -0.64 28.51 14.53
N VAL A 152 -0.51 28.37 13.21
CA VAL A 152 -1.61 28.10 12.28
C VAL A 152 -1.67 26.62 11.92
N TYR A 153 -0.51 25.97 11.78
CA TYR A 153 -0.40 24.56 11.43
C TYR A 153 0.87 23.94 12.00
N GLN A 154 0.79 22.69 12.45
CA GLN A 154 1.92 21.86 12.83
C GLN A 154 1.67 20.44 12.31
N GLY A 155 2.58 19.91 11.49
CA GLY A 155 2.43 18.58 10.90
C GLY A 155 3.41 18.32 9.78
N ASP A 156 3.19 17.23 9.06
CA ASP A 156 3.95 16.92 7.85
C ASP A 156 3.51 17.81 6.68
N TRP A 157 4.39 17.98 5.70
CA TRP A 157 4.20 18.70 4.44
C TRP A 157 4.70 17.83 3.28
N ILE A 158 4.10 17.94 2.11
CA ILE A 158 4.63 17.39 0.86
C ILE A 158 4.38 18.44 -0.21
N ASP A 159 5.44 18.90 -0.87
CA ASP A 159 5.34 19.83 -1.99
C ASP A 159 4.50 21.07 -1.64
N ASP A 160 4.76 21.70 -0.48
CA ASP A 160 3.99 22.83 0.08
C ASP A 160 2.52 22.53 0.44
N GLY A 161 2.03 21.33 0.16
CA GLY A 161 0.72 20.83 0.54
C GLY A 161 0.70 20.22 1.94
N SER A 162 -0.45 20.37 2.61
CA SER A 162 -0.76 19.72 3.90
C SER A 162 -1.95 18.74 3.83
N ASP A 163 -2.63 18.68 2.68
CA ASP A 163 -3.76 17.78 2.43
C ASP A 163 -3.33 16.58 1.58
N PHE A 164 -2.55 15.69 2.18
CA PHE A 164 -1.96 14.51 1.53
C PHE A 164 -2.47 13.18 2.14
N LYS A 165 -3.44 13.25 3.05
CA LYS A 165 -3.95 12.05 3.76
C LYS A 165 -4.67 11.10 2.81
N THR A 166 -5.39 11.65 1.83
CA THR A 166 -6.13 10.87 0.85
C THR A 166 -5.52 11.08 -0.52
N VAL A 167 -4.92 10.04 -1.07
CA VAL A 167 -4.45 10.02 -2.45
C VAL A 167 -5.56 9.43 -3.32
N THR A 168 -6.01 10.22 -4.30
CA THR A 168 -7.05 9.81 -5.25
C THR A 168 -6.46 9.70 -6.65
N ILE A 169 -6.49 8.50 -7.22
CA ILE A 169 -6.20 8.27 -8.63
C ILE A 169 -7.52 8.37 -9.40
N PRO A 170 -7.69 9.37 -10.29
CA PRO A 170 -8.96 9.57 -10.99
C PRO A 170 -9.24 8.42 -11.96
N SER A 171 -10.52 8.16 -12.23
CA SER A 171 -10.94 7.12 -13.18
C SER A 171 -10.25 7.29 -14.54
N ALA A 172 -9.93 6.16 -15.18
CA ALA A 172 -9.20 6.06 -16.44
C ALA A 172 -7.73 6.55 -16.40
N ALA A 173 -7.14 6.75 -15.23
CA ALA A 173 -5.70 7.00 -15.13
C ALA A 173 -4.90 5.80 -15.68
N GLU A 174 -3.87 6.08 -16.48
CA GLU A 174 -3.03 5.04 -17.09
C GLU A 174 -2.03 4.45 -16.08
N ASP A 175 -1.54 5.27 -15.14
CA ASP A 175 -0.51 4.93 -14.16
C ASP A 175 -0.87 5.38 -12.73
N LEU A 176 -0.20 4.78 -11.75
CA LEU A 176 -0.24 5.22 -10.36
C LEU A 176 0.73 6.38 -10.14
N HIS A 177 0.24 7.50 -9.61
CA HIS A 177 1.01 8.71 -9.34
C HIS A 177 0.66 9.30 -7.98
N GLY A 178 1.55 10.14 -7.44
CA GLY A 178 1.31 10.82 -6.16
C GLY A 178 1.26 9.87 -4.95
N LEU A 179 1.72 8.63 -5.08
CA LEU A 179 1.81 7.70 -3.96
C LEU A 179 2.96 8.13 -3.04
N HIS A 180 2.73 8.21 -1.73
CA HIS A 180 3.75 8.54 -0.74
C HIS A 180 3.49 7.85 0.61
N SER A 181 4.55 7.68 1.40
CA SER A 181 4.51 6.95 2.69
C SER A 181 3.57 7.56 3.74
N LEU A 182 3.27 8.86 3.63
CA LEU A 182 2.38 9.55 4.56
C LEU A 182 0.87 9.36 4.29
N MET A 183 0.47 8.70 3.20
CA MET A 183 -0.94 8.53 2.87
C MET A 183 -1.65 7.69 3.93
N GLU A 184 -2.88 8.09 4.28
CA GLU A 184 -3.78 7.32 5.15
C GLU A 184 -4.84 6.58 4.34
N GLN A 185 -5.19 7.08 3.16
CA GLN A 185 -6.19 6.50 2.27
C GLN A 185 -5.72 6.52 0.82
N LEU A 186 -5.86 5.41 0.13
CA LEU A 186 -5.66 5.31 -1.32
C LEU A 186 -6.98 4.95 -1.98
N VAL A 187 -7.47 5.82 -2.85
CA VAL A 187 -8.68 5.63 -3.64
C VAL A 187 -8.29 5.62 -5.11
N ILE A 188 -8.47 4.48 -5.77
CA ILE A 188 -8.28 4.34 -7.22
C ILE A 188 -9.67 4.28 -7.85
N GLY A 189 -9.95 5.21 -8.77
CA GLY A 189 -11.20 5.25 -9.52
C GLY A 189 -11.35 4.08 -10.49
N ASP A 190 -12.39 4.13 -11.32
CA ASP A 190 -12.70 3.03 -12.24
C ASP A 190 -11.81 3.05 -13.48
N ASN A 191 -11.62 1.89 -14.11
CA ASN A 191 -10.89 1.73 -15.37
C ASN A 191 -9.44 2.23 -15.31
N CYS A 192 -8.81 2.23 -14.14
CA CYS A 192 -7.43 2.68 -13.97
C CYS A 192 -6.42 1.57 -14.26
N CYS A 193 -5.21 1.95 -14.67
CA CYS A 193 -4.04 1.09 -14.74
C CYS A 193 -4.29 -0.20 -15.53
N THR A 194 -5.10 -0.11 -16.60
CA THR A 194 -5.60 -1.30 -17.31
C THR A 194 -4.47 -2.15 -17.87
N GLN A 195 -3.36 -1.52 -18.29
CA GLN A 195 -2.20 -2.19 -18.87
C GLN A 195 -1.14 -2.62 -17.84
N LEU A 196 -1.30 -2.27 -16.56
CA LEU A 196 -0.33 -2.63 -15.54
C LEU A 196 -0.55 -4.08 -15.09
N SER A 197 0.53 -4.87 -15.11
CA SER A 197 0.55 -6.25 -14.65
C SER A 197 0.89 -6.40 -13.17
N SER A 198 1.29 -5.31 -12.49
CA SER A 198 1.64 -5.38 -11.07
C SER A 198 1.00 -4.26 -10.26
N PHE A 199 0.57 -4.60 -9.05
CA PHE A 199 0.09 -3.68 -8.04
C PHE A 199 0.68 -4.11 -6.69
N THR A 200 1.57 -3.28 -6.16
CA THR A 200 2.33 -3.59 -4.95
C THR A 200 2.36 -2.36 -4.04
N ILE A 201 1.89 -2.53 -2.80
CA ILE A 201 1.99 -1.52 -1.74
C ILE A 201 2.63 -2.19 -0.53
N GLU A 202 3.84 -1.75 -0.20
CA GLU A 202 4.65 -2.31 0.88
C GLU A 202 5.17 -1.20 1.79
N HIS A 203 5.32 -1.48 3.08
CA HIS A 203 5.93 -0.57 4.07
C HIS A 203 5.23 0.80 4.25
N HIS A 204 3.97 0.95 3.83
CA HIS A 204 3.20 2.18 4.05
C HIS A 204 2.58 2.18 5.46
N THR A 205 3.37 2.63 6.43
CA THR A 205 3.05 2.54 7.86
C THR A 205 1.82 3.33 8.30
N ARG A 206 1.33 4.27 7.49
CA ARG A 206 0.16 5.10 7.81
C ARG A 206 -1.10 4.71 7.04
N LEU A 207 -1.02 3.85 6.03
CA LEU A 207 -2.15 3.51 5.18
C LEU A 207 -3.21 2.75 6.00
N GLN A 208 -4.42 3.29 6.04
CA GLN A 208 -5.57 2.76 6.80
C GLN A 208 -6.64 2.16 5.89
N SER A 209 -6.85 2.70 4.70
CA SER A 209 -7.85 2.17 3.76
C SER A 209 -7.34 2.17 2.32
N LEU A 210 -7.60 1.05 1.63
CA LEU A 210 -7.39 0.90 0.20
C LEU A 210 -8.75 0.62 -0.48
N THR A 211 -9.11 1.47 -1.44
CA THR A 211 -10.29 1.32 -2.28
C THR A 211 -9.86 1.34 -3.73
N ILE A 212 -10.20 0.29 -4.48
CA ILE A 212 -9.95 0.18 -5.91
C ILE A 212 -11.31 0.04 -6.60
N GLY A 213 -11.58 0.89 -7.58
CA GLY A 213 -12.82 0.89 -8.35
C GLY A 213 -12.96 -0.31 -9.29
N GLU A 214 -13.91 -0.22 -10.21
CA GLU A 214 -14.20 -1.29 -11.17
C GLU A 214 -13.22 -1.30 -12.34
N ARG A 215 -12.99 -2.49 -12.93
CA ARG A 215 -12.22 -2.71 -14.18
C ARG A 215 -10.78 -2.21 -14.15
N CYS A 216 -10.18 -2.06 -12.97
CA CYS A 216 -8.78 -1.68 -12.81
C CYS A 216 -7.85 -2.88 -13.04
N PHE A 217 -6.66 -2.68 -13.60
CA PHE A 217 -5.68 -3.77 -13.81
C PHE A 217 -6.29 -4.98 -14.56
N SER A 218 -7.05 -4.70 -15.61
CA SER A 218 -7.93 -5.67 -16.28
C SER A 218 -7.39 -6.21 -17.60
N ALA A 219 -6.23 -5.76 -18.09
CA ALA A 219 -5.63 -6.34 -19.29
C ALA A 219 -5.14 -7.77 -19.04
N LYS A 220 -5.16 -8.55 -20.12
CA LYS A 220 -4.66 -9.92 -20.13
C LYS A 220 -3.18 -9.90 -20.51
N HIS A 221 -2.34 -10.45 -19.66
CA HIS A 221 -0.91 -10.67 -19.93
C HIS A 221 -0.62 -12.18 -19.91
N PRO A 222 -0.77 -12.89 -21.05
CA PRO A 222 -0.70 -14.36 -21.07
C PRO A 222 0.67 -14.93 -20.70
N GLU A 223 1.72 -14.15 -20.89
CA GLU A 223 3.12 -14.57 -20.76
C GLU A 223 3.82 -13.96 -19.54
N GLN A 224 3.10 -13.21 -18.70
CA GLN A 224 3.65 -12.49 -17.56
C GLN A 224 2.96 -12.89 -16.26
N GLU A 225 3.73 -12.90 -15.16
CA GLU A 225 3.14 -12.93 -13.82
C GLU A 225 2.46 -11.60 -13.51
N CYS A 226 1.18 -11.66 -13.15
CA CYS A 226 0.41 -10.50 -12.76
C CYS A 226 0.16 -10.51 -11.25
N CYS A 227 0.74 -9.56 -10.52
CA CYS A 227 0.87 -9.64 -9.07
C CYS A 227 0.15 -8.53 -8.31
N PHE A 228 -0.67 -8.94 -7.34
CA PHE A 228 -1.28 -8.10 -6.33
C PHE A 228 -0.63 -8.38 -4.98
N ARG A 229 0.01 -7.38 -4.38
CA ARG A 229 0.75 -7.50 -3.13
C ARG A 229 0.42 -6.37 -2.16
N LEU A 230 0.01 -6.75 -0.95
CA LEU A 230 -0.13 -5.86 0.20
C LEU A 230 0.68 -6.43 1.36
N VAL A 231 1.80 -5.80 1.70
CA VAL A 231 2.77 -6.33 2.65
C VAL A 231 3.20 -5.28 3.65
N ASP A 232 3.30 -5.65 4.94
CA ASP A 232 3.80 -4.76 6.00
C ASP A 232 3.07 -3.41 6.03
N LEU A 233 1.75 -3.48 6.22
CA LEU A 233 0.87 -2.32 6.32
C LEU A 233 0.26 -2.29 7.72
N PRO A 234 1.02 -1.83 8.73
CA PRO A 234 0.69 -1.98 10.15
C PRO A 234 -0.53 -1.18 10.60
N MET A 235 -1.11 -0.33 9.76
CA MET A 235 -2.31 0.45 10.10
C MET A 235 -3.50 0.15 9.18
N LEU A 236 -3.36 -0.79 8.23
CA LEU A 236 -4.39 -1.06 7.24
C LEU A 236 -5.59 -1.75 7.88
N LYS A 237 -6.77 -1.14 7.76
CA LYS A 237 -8.03 -1.59 8.36
C LYS A 237 -9.00 -2.16 7.32
N SER A 238 -9.01 -1.64 6.11
CA SER A 238 -9.97 -2.05 5.08
C SER A 238 -9.35 -2.12 3.70
N VAL A 239 -9.65 -3.21 3.00
CA VAL A 239 -9.35 -3.38 1.57
C VAL A 239 -10.65 -3.61 0.82
N HIS A 240 -10.89 -2.81 -0.20
CA HIS A 240 -12.02 -2.94 -1.12
C HIS A 240 -11.52 -2.93 -2.57
N VAL A 241 -11.98 -3.90 -3.35
CA VAL A 241 -11.69 -4.05 -4.77
C VAL A 241 -13.00 -4.23 -5.53
N GLY A 242 -13.29 -3.33 -6.46
CA GLY A 242 -14.49 -3.32 -7.27
C GLY A 242 -14.50 -4.38 -8.37
N ASP A 243 -15.64 -4.52 -9.02
CA ASP A 243 -15.89 -5.56 -10.03
C ASP A 243 -14.92 -5.51 -11.20
N ARG A 244 -14.55 -6.69 -11.71
CA ARG A 244 -13.64 -6.93 -12.84
C ARG A 244 -12.23 -6.37 -12.67
N SER A 245 -11.89 -5.89 -11.47
CA SER A 245 -10.53 -5.50 -11.17
C SER A 245 -9.66 -6.73 -10.97
N PHE A 246 -8.43 -6.68 -11.48
CA PHE A 246 -7.46 -7.79 -11.40
C PHE A 246 -7.98 -9.13 -11.98
N GLU A 247 -8.84 -9.10 -13.00
CA GLU A 247 -9.49 -10.30 -13.57
C GLU A 247 -8.48 -11.39 -13.97
N TYR A 248 -7.36 -10.99 -14.56
CA TYR A 248 -6.32 -11.90 -15.06
C TYR A 248 -5.12 -12.05 -14.12
N PHE A 249 -5.15 -11.45 -12.92
CA PHE A 249 -4.05 -11.58 -11.98
C PHE A 249 -3.95 -13.00 -11.43
N ASN A 250 -2.73 -13.51 -11.39
CA ASN A 250 -2.44 -14.89 -11.00
C ASN A 250 -1.63 -14.98 -9.69
N VAL A 251 -1.10 -13.87 -9.20
CA VAL A 251 -0.42 -13.81 -7.89
C VAL A 251 -1.19 -12.88 -6.97
N PHE A 252 -1.60 -13.40 -5.80
CA PHE A 252 -2.27 -12.65 -4.75
C PHE A 252 -1.55 -12.89 -3.42
N VAL A 253 -1.03 -11.82 -2.82
CA VAL A 253 -0.24 -11.88 -1.59
C VAL A 253 -0.70 -10.82 -0.62
N MET A 254 -1.03 -11.25 0.59
CA MET A 254 -1.29 -10.39 1.74
C MET A 254 -0.68 -11.01 2.99
N HIS A 255 0.21 -10.29 3.68
CA HIS A 255 0.73 -10.68 4.99
C HIS A 255 1.17 -9.44 5.79
N ASP A 256 1.32 -9.61 7.10
CA ASP A 256 1.69 -8.54 8.03
C ASP A 256 0.71 -7.35 8.01
N LEU A 257 -0.59 -7.67 8.10
CA LEU A 257 -1.71 -6.72 8.18
C LEU A 257 -2.45 -6.86 9.53
N PRO A 258 -1.83 -6.52 10.68
CA PRO A 258 -2.34 -6.88 12.01
C PRO A 258 -3.72 -6.27 12.34
N TYR A 259 -4.04 -5.11 11.79
CA TYR A 259 -5.31 -4.40 12.05
C TYR A 259 -6.33 -4.52 10.92
N LEU A 260 -6.13 -5.43 9.95
CA LEU A 260 -7.08 -5.60 8.85
C LEU A 260 -8.41 -6.13 9.40
N LYS A 261 -9.51 -5.37 9.22
CA LYS A 261 -10.86 -5.68 9.71
C LYS A 261 -11.79 -6.17 8.63
N THR A 262 -11.68 -5.61 7.43
CA THR A 262 -12.59 -5.91 6.32
C THR A 262 -11.83 -6.16 5.03
N LEU A 263 -12.16 -7.26 4.36
CA LEU A 263 -11.70 -7.59 3.02
C LEU A 263 -12.91 -7.79 2.11
N THR A 264 -13.07 -6.91 1.13
CA THR A 264 -14.13 -7.00 0.10
C THR A 264 -13.47 -7.05 -1.27
N ILE A 265 -13.71 -8.10 -2.03
CA ILE A 265 -13.24 -8.23 -3.41
C ILE A 265 -14.43 -8.63 -4.29
N GLY A 266 -14.80 -7.75 -5.20
CA GLY A 266 -16.00 -7.87 -6.01
C GLY A 266 -17.27 -7.49 -5.23
N ASP A 267 -18.02 -6.56 -5.78
CA ASP A 267 -19.27 -6.06 -5.21
C ASP A 267 -20.48 -6.87 -5.70
N SER A 268 -20.51 -7.20 -6.99
CA SER A 268 -21.57 -8.03 -7.56
C SER A 268 -21.44 -9.47 -7.11
N PHE A 269 -22.54 -10.06 -6.60
CA PHE A 269 -22.60 -11.48 -6.26
C PHE A 269 -22.78 -12.40 -7.47
N ASP A 270 -23.03 -11.87 -8.67
CA ASP A 270 -23.18 -12.67 -9.91
C ASP A 270 -21.88 -12.64 -10.73
N ARG A 271 -21.38 -11.47 -11.16
CA ARG A 271 -20.23 -11.38 -12.09
C ARG A 271 -19.18 -10.34 -11.72
N ALA A 272 -18.57 -10.50 -10.54
CA ALA A 272 -17.43 -9.67 -10.14
C ALA A 272 -16.11 -10.08 -10.81
N LEU A 273 -15.85 -11.37 -11.05
CA LEU A 273 -14.73 -11.87 -11.88
C LEU A 273 -13.29 -11.50 -11.41
N CYS A 274 -13.10 -10.95 -10.22
CA CYS A 274 -11.78 -10.55 -9.73
C CYS A 274 -10.88 -11.76 -9.46
N PHE A 275 -9.59 -11.68 -9.79
CA PHE A 275 -8.60 -12.73 -9.54
C PHE A 275 -9.03 -14.12 -10.03
N LYS A 276 -9.78 -14.19 -11.14
CA LYS A 276 -10.33 -15.44 -11.68
C LYS A 276 -9.26 -16.49 -11.94
N ARG A 277 -8.07 -16.06 -12.36
CA ARG A 277 -6.94 -16.94 -12.74
C ARG A 277 -5.95 -17.19 -11.61
N CYS A 278 -6.19 -16.67 -10.41
CA CYS A 278 -5.30 -16.90 -9.28
C CYS A 278 -5.44 -18.34 -8.77
N PRO A 279 -4.35 -19.15 -8.75
CA PRO A 279 -4.40 -20.55 -8.34
C PRO A 279 -4.28 -20.70 -6.82
N ARG A 280 -3.89 -19.67 -6.07
CA ARG A 280 -3.61 -19.78 -4.64
C ARG A 280 -4.15 -18.60 -3.86
N LEU A 281 -5.02 -18.87 -2.89
CA LEU A 281 -5.50 -17.90 -1.91
C LEU A 281 -5.17 -18.37 -0.50
N ARG A 282 -4.49 -17.52 0.26
CA ARG A 282 -4.13 -17.77 1.66
C ARG A 282 -4.55 -16.56 2.49
N ILE A 283 -5.45 -16.78 3.43
CA ILE A 283 -5.89 -15.78 4.41
C ILE A 283 -5.63 -16.39 5.78
N ILE A 284 -4.47 -16.07 6.34
CA ILE A 284 -3.93 -16.77 7.51
C ILE A 284 -3.47 -15.77 8.54
N GLY A 285 -3.94 -15.93 9.78
CA GLY A 285 -3.35 -15.22 10.92
C GLY A 285 -3.64 -13.72 10.99
N PHE A 286 -4.75 -13.24 10.42
CA PHE A 286 -5.20 -11.85 10.62
C PHE A 286 -6.04 -11.75 11.90
N PRO A 287 -5.51 -11.18 13.00
CA PRO A 287 -6.14 -11.27 14.31
C PRO A 287 -7.40 -10.42 14.45
N GLU A 288 -7.49 -9.29 13.72
CA GLU A 288 -8.64 -8.38 13.76
C GLU A 288 -9.62 -8.54 12.58
N LEU A 289 -9.39 -9.48 11.66
CA LEU A 289 -10.23 -9.64 10.48
C LEU A 289 -11.62 -10.13 10.88
N GLN A 290 -12.65 -9.32 10.64
CA GLN A 290 -14.02 -9.55 11.07
C GLN A 290 -14.96 -9.93 9.93
N PHE A 291 -14.71 -9.41 8.72
CA PHE A 291 -15.59 -9.58 7.57
C PHE A 291 -14.81 -9.85 6.29
N ILE A 292 -15.23 -10.90 5.59
CA ILE A 292 -14.79 -11.23 4.24
C ILE A 292 -16.00 -11.25 3.31
N GLN A 293 -15.89 -10.55 2.19
CA GLN A 293 -16.81 -10.65 1.07
C GLN A 293 -16.07 -10.93 -0.23
N PHE A 294 -16.52 -11.97 -0.93
CA PHE A 294 -16.11 -12.24 -2.31
C PHE A 294 -17.33 -12.23 -3.21
N GLY A 295 -17.27 -11.40 -4.26
CA GLY A 295 -18.29 -11.34 -5.32
C GLY A 295 -18.32 -12.59 -6.18
N GLY A 296 -19.19 -12.59 -7.20
CA GLY A 296 -19.37 -13.73 -8.10
C GLY A 296 -18.14 -13.98 -8.96
N TYR A 297 -17.76 -15.25 -9.12
CA TYR A 297 -16.61 -15.77 -9.85
C TYR A 297 -15.24 -15.27 -9.32
N VAL A 298 -15.20 -14.65 -8.14
CA VAL A 298 -13.95 -14.22 -7.49
C VAL A 298 -13.18 -15.45 -7.02
N PHE A 299 -11.90 -15.56 -7.42
CA PHE A 299 -11.06 -16.74 -7.20
C PHE A 299 -11.74 -18.06 -7.63
N SER A 300 -12.22 -18.14 -8.87
CA SER A 300 -12.99 -19.29 -9.39
C SER A 300 -12.16 -20.42 -10.03
N CYS A 301 -10.83 -20.32 -10.00
CA CYS A 301 -9.92 -21.36 -10.54
C CYS A 301 -8.77 -21.69 -9.57
N LEU A 302 -9.08 -21.88 -8.29
CA LEU A 302 -8.08 -22.15 -7.26
C LEU A 302 -7.52 -23.59 -7.36
N GLU A 303 -6.24 -23.73 -7.10
CA GLU A 303 -5.62 -25.02 -6.75
C GLU A 303 -5.52 -25.15 -5.24
N THR A 304 -5.25 -24.06 -4.54
CA THR A 304 -5.11 -24.06 -3.08
C THR A 304 -5.88 -22.90 -2.46
N LEU A 305 -6.80 -23.24 -1.54
CA LEU A 305 -7.48 -22.30 -0.67
C LEU A 305 -7.15 -22.61 0.78
N ILE A 306 -6.66 -21.61 1.53
CA ILE A 306 -6.46 -21.72 2.98
C ILE A 306 -7.05 -20.49 3.66
N ILE A 307 -8.02 -20.72 4.53
CA ILE A 307 -8.58 -19.74 5.45
C ILE A 307 -8.36 -20.31 6.86
N ASP A 308 -7.43 -19.72 7.60
CA ASP A 308 -6.88 -20.33 8.82
C ASP A 308 -6.53 -19.29 9.90
N ASN A 309 -6.75 -19.65 11.16
CA ASN A 309 -6.32 -18.89 12.33
C ASN A 309 -6.79 -17.43 12.29
N LEU A 310 -8.11 -17.24 12.16
CA LEU A 310 -8.75 -15.92 12.12
C LEU A 310 -9.66 -15.78 13.35
N PRO A 311 -9.11 -15.41 14.52
CA PRO A 311 -9.81 -15.47 15.79
C PRO A 311 -11.01 -14.52 15.89
N SER A 312 -11.01 -13.41 15.14
CA SER A 312 -12.08 -12.40 15.14
C SER A 312 -13.04 -12.50 13.96
N LEU A 313 -12.88 -13.48 13.07
CA LEU A 313 -13.68 -13.53 11.84
C LEU A 313 -15.12 -13.93 12.15
N GLU A 314 -16.06 -13.01 11.92
CA GLU A 314 -17.47 -13.21 12.26
C GLU A 314 -18.32 -13.64 11.05
N LYS A 315 -18.00 -13.12 9.86
CA LYS A 315 -18.88 -13.19 8.69
C LYS A 315 -18.09 -13.39 7.40
N ILE A 316 -18.53 -14.38 6.62
CA ILE A 316 -18.09 -14.60 5.23
C ILE A 316 -19.33 -14.56 4.31
N ARG A 317 -19.25 -13.74 3.25
CA ARG A 317 -20.23 -13.67 2.17
C ARG A 317 -19.60 -14.04 0.84
N LEU A 318 -20.26 -14.90 0.09
CA LEU A 318 -19.75 -15.45 -1.17
C LEU A 318 -20.76 -15.22 -2.30
N GLY A 319 -20.31 -14.77 -3.45
CA GLY A 319 -21.08 -14.73 -4.68
C GLY A 319 -21.08 -16.08 -5.40
N GLU A 320 -21.85 -16.15 -6.49
CA GLU A 320 -21.92 -17.31 -7.38
C GLU A 320 -20.52 -17.74 -7.82
N ALA A 321 -20.23 -19.05 -7.84
CA ALA A 321 -18.98 -19.61 -8.36
C ALA A 321 -17.68 -19.11 -7.70
N SER A 322 -17.75 -18.36 -6.59
CA SER A 322 -16.56 -17.88 -5.88
C SER A 322 -15.88 -19.00 -5.09
N LEU A 323 -14.56 -18.89 -4.94
CA LEU A 323 -13.70 -19.86 -4.24
C LEU A 323 -13.73 -21.29 -4.81
N ASN A 324 -14.06 -21.43 -6.09
CA ASN A 324 -14.05 -22.73 -6.78
C ASN A 324 -12.64 -23.17 -7.12
N GLY A 325 -12.45 -24.49 -7.07
CA GLY A 325 -11.26 -25.12 -7.56
C GLY A 325 -11.15 -25.07 -9.09
N ASN A 326 -9.95 -25.29 -9.62
CA ASN A 326 -9.71 -25.29 -11.05
C ASN A 326 -10.35 -26.52 -11.72
N ARG A 327 -11.44 -26.30 -12.45
CA ARG A 327 -12.16 -27.36 -13.19
C ARG A 327 -11.31 -28.04 -14.25
N GLU A 328 -10.40 -27.32 -14.91
CA GLU A 328 -9.54 -27.89 -15.96
C GLU A 328 -8.50 -28.86 -15.40
N VAL A 329 -8.05 -28.63 -14.17
CA VAL A 329 -7.14 -29.52 -13.45
C VAL A 329 -7.89 -30.73 -12.89
N THR A 330 -9.15 -30.55 -12.48
CA THR A 330 -9.95 -31.61 -11.84
C THR A 330 -10.77 -32.47 -12.79
N GLY A 331 -11.10 -31.96 -13.99
CA GLY A 331 -11.97 -32.61 -14.99
C GLY A 331 -11.26 -33.32 -16.14
N LYS A 332 -9.93 -33.38 -16.15
CA LYS A 332 -9.20 -34.30 -17.05
C LYS A 332 -9.23 -35.70 -16.43
N ASP A 333 -10.17 -36.53 -16.86
CA ASP A 333 -10.11 -37.98 -16.62
C ASP A 333 -8.79 -38.50 -17.19
N VAL A 334 -7.80 -38.74 -16.32
CA VAL A 334 -6.60 -39.49 -16.68
C VAL A 334 -6.86 -40.94 -16.29
N PRO A 335 -7.13 -41.85 -17.24
CA PRO A 335 -7.36 -43.25 -16.92
C PRO A 335 -6.14 -43.83 -16.21
N GLY A 336 -6.32 -44.29 -14.96
CA GLY A 336 -5.28 -44.98 -14.19
C GLY A 336 -4.65 -44.20 -13.03
N LEU A 337 -4.93 -42.89 -12.86
CA LEU A 337 -4.66 -42.20 -11.60
C LEU A 337 -5.91 -42.25 -10.71
N LEU A 338 -5.76 -42.68 -9.46
CA LEU A 338 -6.83 -42.54 -8.47
C LEU A 338 -7.27 -41.07 -8.45
N SER A 339 -8.57 -40.83 -8.55
CA SER A 339 -9.20 -39.50 -8.39
C SER A 339 -8.82 -38.79 -7.06
N SER A 340 -8.17 -39.51 -6.14
CA SER A 340 -7.61 -39.06 -4.86
C SER A 340 -6.23 -38.39 -4.94
N LEU A 341 -5.54 -38.38 -6.09
CA LEU A 341 -4.24 -37.71 -6.28
C LEU A 341 -4.35 -36.29 -6.86
N ARG A 342 -5.55 -35.69 -6.83
CA ARG A 342 -5.77 -34.31 -7.25
C ARG A 342 -5.09 -33.38 -6.24
N ASN A 343 -3.98 -32.75 -6.62
CA ASN A 343 -3.20 -31.81 -5.78
C ASN A 343 -3.95 -30.50 -5.44
N THR A 344 -5.27 -30.43 -5.63
CA THR A 344 -6.07 -29.25 -5.27
C THR A 344 -6.70 -29.42 -3.89
N SER A 345 -6.54 -28.42 -3.03
CA SER A 345 -6.96 -28.48 -1.63
C SER A 345 -7.68 -27.22 -1.19
N CYS A 346 -8.79 -27.40 -0.48
CA CYS A 346 -9.48 -26.34 0.25
C CYS A 346 -9.41 -26.64 1.75
N MET A 347 -8.92 -25.69 2.54
CA MET A 347 -8.85 -25.78 4.00
C MET A 347 -9.48 -24.54 4.62
N ILE A 348 -10.51 -24.76 5.44
CA ILE A 348 -11.13 -23.73 6.25
C ILE A 348 -11.07 -24.23 7.70
N LYS A 349 -10.25 -23.59 8.52
CA LYS A 349 -10.06 -24.03 9.90
C LYS A 349 -9.80 -22.90 10.89
N ASP A 350 -9.98 -23.24 12.16
CA ASP A 350 -9.61 -22.38 13.30
C ASP A 350 -10.24 -20.98 13.22
N LEU A 351 -11.57 -20.96 13.11
CA LEU A 351 -12.40 -19.75 13.03
C LEU A 351 -13.35 -19.68 14.25
N PRO A 352 -12.83 -19.40 15.47
CA PRO A 352 -13.62 -19.52 16.70
C PRO A 352 -14.76 -18.51 16.81
N ALA A 353 -14.66 -17.33 16.18
CA ALA A 353 -15.71 -16.30 16.24
C ALA A 353 -16.76 -16.36 15.10
N ILE A 354 -16.63 -17.29 14.14
CA ILE A 354 -17.46 -17.28 12.94
C ILE A 354 -18.93 -17.57 13.26
N ARG A 355 -19.81 -16.64 12.89
CA ARG A 355 -21.26 -16.76 13.11
C ARG A 355 -22.03 -17.03 11.82
N SER A 356 -21.52 -16.54 10.69
CA SER A 356 -22.23 -16.58 9.41
C SER A 356 -21.30 -16.91 8.25
N LEU A 357 -21.63 -17.97 7.52
CA LEU A 357 -21.11 -18.27 6.18
C LEU A 357 -22.30 -18.39 5.23
N LYS A 358 -22.42 -17.43 4.32
CA LYS A 358 -23.56 -17.35 3.40
C LYS A 358 -23.09 -17.20 1.96
N SER A 359 -23.63 -18.04 1.09
CA SER A 359 -23.64 -17.80 -0.34
C SER A 359 -24.86 -16.95 -0.71
N MET A 360 -24.61 -15.92 -1.51
CA MET A 360 -25.60 -15.08 -2.18
C MET A 360 -25.86 -15.56 -3.62
N GLY A 361 -25.20 -16.65 -4.04
CA GLY A 361 -25.38 -17.34 -5.31
C GLY A 361 -25.28 -18.86 -5.12
N ALA A 362 -24.84 -19.58 -6.17
CA ALA A 362 -24.63 -21.02 -6.15
C ALA A 362 -23.17 -21.39 -6.43
N HIS A 363 -22.82 -22.67 -6.31
CA HIS A 363 -21.56 -23.24 -6.78
C HIS A 363 -20.29 -22.75 -6.06
N ASN A 364 -20.23 -22.80 -4.73
CA ASN A 364 -18.98 -22.50 -4.00
C ASN A 364 -18.24 -23.76 -3.58
N PHE A 365 -16.91 -23.69 -3.49
CA PHE A 365 -16.04 -24.77 -3.00
C PHE A 365 -16.12 -26.07 -3.82
N ASN A 366 -16.44 -25.97 -5.11
CA ASN A 366 -16.48 -27.11 -6.03
C ASN A 366 -15.09 -27.42 -6.58
N TYR A 367 -14.92 -28.59 -7.22
CA TYR A 367 -13.73 -28.94 -8.00
C TYR A 367 -12.42 -29.00 -7.19
N TYR A 368 -12.46 -29.54 -5.96
CA TYR A 368 -11.26 -29.78 -5.15
C TYR A 368 -10.96 -31.27 -5.00
N GLY A 369 -9.69 -31.66 -5.00
CA GLY A 369 -9.28 -33.00 -4.63
C GLY A 369 -9.67 -33.31 -3.18
N VAL A 370 -9.37 -32.39 -2.27
CA VAL A 370 -9.72 -32.52 -0.85
C VAL A 370 -10.26 -31.20 -0.31
N VAL A 371 -11.37 -31.27 0.44
CA VAL A 371 -11.90 -30.17 1.24
C VAL A 371 -11.81 -30.56 2.71
N THR A 372 -11.20 -29.71 3.53
CA THR A 372 -11.10 -29.89 4.98
C THR A 372 -11.74 -28.72 5.70
N ILE A 373 -12.70 -29.03 6.57
CA ILE A 373 -13.38 -28.09 7.45
C ILE A 373 -13.08 -28.51 8.89
N GLN A 374 -12.41 -27.66 9.66
CA GLN A 374 -11.92 -28.06 10.98
C GLN A 374 -12.10 -26.96 12.04
N ASN A 375 -12.53 -27.33 13.25
CA ASN A 375 -12.62 -26.42 14.40
C ASN A 375 -13.52 -25.19 14.13
N ILE A 376 -14.70 -25.42 13.55
CA ILE A 376 -15.71 -24.38 13.27
C ILE A 376 -17.01 -24.71 14.00
N ASN A 377 -17.08 -24.36 15.28
CA ASN A 377 -18.18 -24.77 16.17
C ASN A 377 -19.22 -23.67 16.45
N THR A 378 -18.93 -22.42 16.13
CA THR A 378 -19.75 -21.25 16.53
C THR A 378 -20.72 -20.77 15.46
N ILE A 379 -20.75 -21.43 14.29
CA ILE A 379 -21.55 -21.00 13.15
C ILE A 379 -23.06 -21.19 13.41
N GLN A 380 -23.81 -20.09 13.29
CA GLN A 380 -25.26 -20.02 13.51
C GLN A 380 -26.04 -19.94 12.20
N HIS A 381 -25.44 -19.31 11.19
CA HIS A 381 -26.06 -19.09 9.90
C HIS A 381 -25.17 -19.65 8.79
N LEU A 382 -25.36 -20.93 8.50
CA LEU A 382 -24.74 -21.61 7.36
C LEU A 382 -25.76 -21.72 6.23
N ARG A 383 -25.51 -21.04 5.10
CA ARG A 383 -26.30 -21.16 3.87
C ARG A 383 -25.37 -21.25 2.68
N LEU A 384 -25.26 -22.42 2.08
CA LEU A 384 -24.51 -22.64 0.86
C LEU A 384 -25.43 -23.36 -0.12
N HIS A 385 -25.34 -23.01 -1.40
CA HIS A 385 -26.16 -23.56 -2.47
C HIS A 385 -25.25 -24.24 -3.49
N GLU A 386 -25.57 -25.48 -3.86
CA GLU A 386 -24.87 -26.26 -4.90
C GLU A 386 -23.34 -26.31 -4.71
N CYS A 387 -22.90 -26.48 -3.46
CA CYS A 387 -21.49 -26.49 -3.05
C CYS A 387 -20.92 -27.90 -2.90
N PHE A 388 -19.59 -28.00 -2.92
CA PHE A 388 -18.81 -29.25 -2.81
C PHE A 388 -19.06 -30.27 -3.94
N MET A 389 -19.53 -29.81 -5.11
CA MET A 389 -19.65 -30.63 -6.31
C MET A 389 -18.27 -30.99 -6.86
N ASP A 390 -18.13 -32.20 -7.40
CA ASP A 390 -16.87 -32.72 -7.96
C ASP A 390 -15.67 -32.63 -7.00
N VAL A 391 -15.95 -32.79 -5.70
CA VAL A 391 -14.93 -32.90 -4.66
C VAL A 391 -14.47 -34.36 -4.54
N GLY A 392 -13.17 -34.62 -4.35
CA GLY A 392 -12.64 -35.99 -4.16
C GLY A 392 -12.88 -36.55 -2.76
N ALA A 393 -12.60 -35.75 -1.72
CA ALA A 393 -12.87 -36.08 -0.32
C ALA A 393 -13.30 -34.84 0.46
N LEU A 394 -14.29 -34.99 1.33
CA LEU A 394 -14.77 -33.94 2.23
C LEU A 394 -14.58 -34.39 3.69
N ASN A 395 -13.65 -33.73 4.38
CA ASN A 395 -13.25 -34.05 5.74
C ASN A 395 -13.77 -32.95 6.68
N VAL A 396 -14.58 -33.33 7.68
CA VAL A 396 -15.22 -32.38 8.60
C VAL A 396 -14.95 -32.79 10.05
N PHE A 397 -14.13 -32.01 10.75
CA PHE A 397 -13.69 -32.28 12.12
C PHE A 397 -14.08 -31.14 13.06
N HIS A 398 -14.65 -31.45 14.22
CA HIS A 398 -15.08 -30.43 15.20
C HIS A 398 -15.83 -29.25 14.56
N ALA A 399 -16.88 -29.57 13.79
CA ALA A 399 -17.72 -28.60 13.08
C ALA A 399 -19.14 -29.17 12.88
N GLU A 400 -19.90 -29.29 13.97
CA GLU A 400 -21.16 -30.03 13.99
C GLU A 400 -22.22 -29.47 13.04
N THR A 401 -22.36 -28.14 12.95
CA THR A 401 -23.29 -27.50 12.01
C THR A 401 -22.96 -27.86 10.55
N PHE A 402 -21.67 -27.98 10.19
CA PHE A 402 -21.27 -28.43 8.86
C PHE A 402 -21.57 -29.91 8.64
N LYS A 403 -21.34 -30.78 9.64
CA LYS A 403 -21.73 -32.20 9.55
C LYS A 403 -23.23 -32.37 9.30
N GLN A 404 -24.06 -31.62 10.02
CA GLN A 404 -25.51 -31.61 9.82
C GLN A 404 -25.92 -31.08 8.44
N PHE A 405 -25.27 -30.01 7.98
CA PHE A 405 -25.52 -29.45 6.64
C PHE A 405 -25.21 -30.45 5.53
N VAL A 406 -24.04 -31.09 5.57
CA VAL A 406 -23.63 -32.11 4.60
C VAL A 406 -24.58 -33.31 4.64
N GLY A 407 -24.95 -33.79 5.84
CA GLY A 407 -25.88 -34.91 6.00
C GLY A 407 -27.27 -34.65 5.42
N LYS A 408 -27.79 -33.43 5.50
CA LYS A 408 -29.08 -33.04 4.90
C LYS A 408 -29.02 -32.92 3.38
N ASN A 409 -27.91 -32.44 2.83
CA ASN A 409 -27.76 -32.24 1.39
C ASN A 409 -27.30 -33.51 0.64
N ASN A 410 -26.83 -34.54 1.35
CA ASN A 410 -26.53 -35.86 0.80
C ASN A 410 -27.73 -36.55 0.11
N SER A 411 -28.97 -36.10 0.36
CA SER A 411 -30.16 -36.62 -0.33
C SER A 411 -30.27 -36.20 -1.80
N TYR A 412 -29.43 -35.28 -2.29
CA TYR A 412 -29.39 -34.89 -3.71
C TYR A 412 -28.46 -35.73 -4.59
N GLY A 413 -27.74 -36.70 -4.01
CA GLY A 413 -26.75 -37.52 -4.72
C GLY A 413 -25.54 -36.68 -5.15
N ILE A 414 -24.33 -37.26 -5.11
CA ILE A 414 -23.05 -36.60 -5.42
C ILE A 414 -22.48 -35.75 -4.26
N LEU A 415 -22.14 -36.40 -3.14
CA LEU A 415 -21.02 -35.96 -2.31
C LEU A 415 -20.17 -37.19 -1.92
N PRO A 416 -18.83 -37.06 -1.79
CA PRO A 416 -17.97 -38.18 -1.39
C PRO A 416 -18.31 -38.68 0.01
N THR A 417 -18.00 -39.93 0.29
CA THR A 417 -18.10 -40.53 1.62
C THR A 417 -17.39 -39.66 2.65
N VAL A 418 -18.17 -39.11 3.59
CA VAL A 418 -17.66 -38.46 4.80
C VAL A 418 -16.89 -39.51 5.59
N SER A 419 -15.56 -39.40 5.62
CA SER A 419 -14.74 -40.25 6.48
C SER A 419 -14.99 -39.85 7.94
N ARG A 420 -15.27 -40.85 8.78
CA ARG A 420 -15.71 -40.69 10.18
C ARG A 420 -14.58 -40.25 11.09
#